data_AF-A0A2H0UAA7-F1
#
_entry.id   AF-A0A2H0UAA7-F1
#
_cell.length_a   1.000
_cell.length_b   1.000
_cell.length_c   1.000
_cell.angle_alpha   90.00
_cell.angle_beta   90.00
_cell.angle_gamma   90.00
#
_symmetry.space_group_name_H-M   'P 1'
#
loop_
_entity.id
_entity.type
_entity.pdbx_description
1 polymer ?
#
loop_
_entity_poly.entity_id
_entity_poly.type
_entity_poly.pdbx_seq_one_letter_code
_entity_poly.pdbx_strand_id
1 'polypeptide(L)'
;MTAGTRVEVIRGKNESSSALIRRFTRRAQDIGLVRHVRDNRYWSRALSKNVGHKRALISKARRENYNELVKLGKIDPAAKKVRGKRR
;
A
#
# COMPACT_ATOMS: atom_id res chain seq x y z
N MET A 1 -1.08 7.15 -26.64
CA MET A 1 -1.79 6.56 -25.49
C MET A 1 -3.14 6.03 -25.97
N THR A 2 -3.38 4.73 -25.86
CA THR A 2 -4.67 4.10 -26.20
C THR A 2 -5.52 3.90 -24.95
N ALA A 3 -6.83 3.66 -25.12
CA ALA A 3 -7.82 3.61 -24.04
C ALA A 3 -7.59 2.53 -22.96
N GLY A 4 -6.59 1.64 -23.11
CA GLY A 4 -6.28 0.55 -22.17
C GLY A 4 -4.98 0.70 -21.39
N THR A 5 -4.13 1.69 -21.69
CA THR A 5 -2.81 1.78 -21.06
C THR A 5 -2.91 2.42 -19.68
N ARG A 6 -2.85 1.58 -18.63
CA ARG A 6 -2.89 2.03 -17.23
C ARG A 6 -1.56 2.54 -16.69
N VAL A 7 -0.44 2.04 -17.22
CA VAL A 7 0.92 2.42 -16.81
C VAL A 7 1.81 2.47 -18.04
N GLU A 8 2.42 3.62 -18.28
CA GLU A 8 3.41 3.83 -19.34
C GLU A 8 4.61 4.61 -18.80
N VAL A 9 5.80 4.26 -19.28
CA VAL A 9 7.04 4.99 -19.01
C VAL A 9 7.88 5.04 -20.28
N ILE A 10 8.17 6.25 -20.74
CA ILE A 10 9.09 6.50 -21.86
C ILE A 10 10.52 6.62 -21.30
N ARG A 11 11.48 6.04 -22.03
CA ARG A 11 12.89 6.04 -21.68
C ARG A 11 13.51 7.42 -21.88
N GLY A 12 14.25 7.90 -20.88
CA GLY A 12 15.07 9.10 -20.99
C GLY A 12 16.39 8.88 -21.73
N LYS A 13 16.94 9.95 -22.33
CA LYS A 13 18.17 9.91 -23.16
C LYS A 13 19.36 9.21 -22.49
N ASN A 14 19.58 9.43 -21.19
CA ASN A 14 20.69 8.85 -20.43
C ASN A 14 20.23 7.84 -19.34
N GLU A 15 19.05 7.24 -19.52
CA GLU A 15 18.49 6.30 -18.55
C GLU A 15 18.97 4.87 -18.80
N SER A 16 19.46 4.19 -17.74
CA SER A 16 19.75 2.76 -17.81
C SER A 16 18.46 1.93 -17.78
N SER A 17 18.46 0.76 -18.42
CA SER A 17 17.30 -0.14 -18.44
C SER A 17 16.82 -0.51 -17.02
N SER A 18 17.75 -0.63 -16.06
CA SER A 18 17.44 -0.90 -14.66
C SER A 18 16.67 0.23 -13.96
N ALA A 19 16.98 1.49 -14.28
CA ALA A 19 16.29 2.66 -13.75
C ALA A 19 14.88 2.77 -14.36
N LEU A 20 14.76 2.49 -15.66
CA LEU A 20 13.49 2.45 -16.37
C LEU A 20 12.52 1.43 -15.76
N ILE A 21 12.99 0.19 -15.55
CA ILE A 21 12.19 -0.87 -14.92
C ILE A 21 11.74 -0.44 -13.52
N ARG A 22 12.63 0.14 -12.70
CA ARG A 22 12.28 0.62 -11.36
C ARG A 22 11.18 1.67 -11.38
N ARG A 23 11.23 2.62 -12.32
CA ARG A 23 10.18 3.65 -12.48
C ARG A 23 8.85 3.04 -12.91
N PHE A 24 8.88 2.12 -13.87
CA PHE A 24 7.68 1.40 -14.28
C PHE A 24 7.07 0.60 -13.12
N THR A 25 7.88 -0.16 -12.39
CA THR A 25 7.43 -0.92 -11.22
C THR A 25 6.86 -0.02 -10.14
N ARG A 26 7.52 1.09 -9.81
CA ARG A 26 7.03 2.05 -8.82
C ARG A 26 5.70 2.68 -9.26
N ARG A 27 5.58 3.15 -10.50
CA ARG A 27 4.32 3.72 -11.02
C ARG A 27 3.17 2.71 -11.00
N ALA A 28 3.44 1.44 -11.32
CA ALA A 28 2.45 0.37 -11.22
C ALA A 28 2.04 0.05 -9.76
N GLN A 29 2.98 0.16 -8.81
CA GLN A 29 2.74 -0.05 -7.38
C GLN A 29 1.98 1.13 -6.75
N ASP A 30 2.34 2.37 -7.08
CA ASP A 30 1.72 3.58 -6.55
C ASP A 30 0.24 3.67 -6.94
N ILE A 31 -0.09 3.28 -8.18
CA ILE A 31 -1.48 3.17 -8.65
C ILE A 31 -2.20 1.95 -8.02
N GLY A 32 -1.46 1.03 -7.38
CA GLY A 32 -2.04 -0.15 -6.76
C GLY A 32 -2.61 -1.16 -7.75
N LEU A 33 -2.14 -1.17 -9.01
CA LEU A 33 -2.73 -1.95 -10.11
C LEU A 33 -2.86 -3.44 -9.76
N VAL A 34 -1.79 -4.03 -9.23
CA VAL A 34 -1.78 -5.45 -8.86
C VAL A 34 -2.77 -5.75 -7.74
N ARG A 35 -2.91 -4.83 -6.77
CA ARG A 35 -3.89 -4.97 -5.67
C ARG A 35 -5.31 -4.91 -6.22
N HIS A 36 -5.61 -3.94 -7.06
CA HIS A 36 -6.91 -3.78 -7.69
C HIS A 36 -7.33 -5.01 -8.51
N VAL A 37 -6.41 -5.54 -9.34
CA VAL A 37 -6.68 -6.76 -10.13
C VAL A 37 -6.91 -7.99 -9.23
N ARG A 38 -6.21 -8.09 -8.09
CA ARG A 38 -6.43 -9.17 -7.12
C ARG A 38 -7.76 -9.04 -6.40
N ASP A 39 -8.10 -7.82 -5.98
CA ASP A 39 -9.35 -7.53 -5.25
C ASP A 39 -10.57 -7.80 -6.14
N ASN A 40 -10.48 -7.54 -7.45
CA ASN A 40 -11.55 -7.79 -8.42
C ASN A 40 -11.57 -9.21 -9.02
N ARG A 41 -10.64 -10.09 -8.65
CA ARG A 41 -10.52 -11.43 -9.26
C ARG A 41 -11.77 -12.29 -9.01
N TYR A 42 -12.37 -12.14 -7.84
CA TYR A 42 -13.53 -12.92 -7.42
C TYR A 42 -14.62 -12.00 -6.92
N TRP A 43 -15.87 -12.44 -7.05
CA TRP A 43 -16.99 -11.72 -6.49
C TRP A 43 -16.90 -11.69 -4.97
N SER A 44 -17.16 -10.53 -4.39
CA SER A 44 -17.28 -10.34 -2.96
C SER A 44 -18.66 -9.78 -2.63
N ARG A 45 -19.25 -10.26 -1.53
CA ARG A 45 -20.55 -9.77 -1.08
C ARG A 45 -20.45 -8.30 -0.65
N ALA A 46 -21.50 -7.52 -0.93
CA ALA A 46 -21.64 -6.19 -0.35
C ALA A 46 -21.72 -6.30 1.18
N LEU A 47 -20.90 -5.50 1.87
CA LEU A 47 -20.89 -5.46 3.33
C LEU A 47 -22.00 -4.54 3.83
N SER A 48 -22.63 -4.90 4.96
CA SER A 48 -23.58 -4.00 5.62
C SER A 48 -22.85 -2.83 6.30
N LYS A 49 -23.57 -1.73 6.50
CA LYS A 49 -23.07 -0.52 7.18
C LYS A 49 -22.45 -0.83 8.54
N ASN A 50 -23.07 -1.72 9.32
CA ASN A 50 -22.61 -2.11 10.66
C ASN A 50 -21.25 -2.83 10.62
N VAL A 51 -21.00 -3.67 9.61
CA VAL A 51 -19.69 -4.33 9.45
C VAL A 51 -18.60 -3.32 9.11
N GLY A 52 -18.91 -2.33 8.25
CA GLY A 52 -18.02 -1.21 7.96
C GLY A 52 -17.69 -0.41 9.22
N HIS A 53 -18.71 -0.04 10.00
CA HIS A 53 -18.57 0.72 11.24
C HIS A 53 -17.70 -0.02 12.27
N LYS A 54 -17.95 -1.32 12.49
CA LYS A 54 -17.15 -2.16 13.40
C LYS A 54 -15.67 -2.18 13.00
N ARG A 55 -15.36 -2.33 11.70
CA ARG A 55 -13.97 -2.30 11.21
C ARG A 55 -13.30 -0.94 11.43
N ALA A 56 -14.03 0.16 11.24
CA ALA A 56 -13.54 1.50 11.48
C ALA A 56 -13.19 1.71 12.98
N LEU A 57 -14.07 1.27 13.89
CA LEU A 57 -13.83 1.33 15.33
C LEU A 57 -12.56 0.56 15.75
N ILE A 58 -12.38 -0.66 15.24
CA ILE A 58 -11.17 -1.47 15.51
C ILE A 58 -9.92 -0.73 15.01
N SER A 59 -9.97 -0.11 13.83
CA SER A 59 -8.84 0.65 13.29
C SER A 59 -8.52 1.89 14.13
N LYS A 60 -9.55 2.55 14.69
CA LYS A 60 -9.38 3.70 15.57
C LYS A 60 -8.72 3.29 16.89
N ALA A 61 -9.25 2.25 17.55
CA ALA A 61 -8.69 1.72 18.79
C ALA A 61 -7.22 1.30 18.63
N ARG A 62 -6.85 0.65 17.51
CA ARG A 62 -5.44 0.31 17.23
C ARG A 62 -4.54 1.55 17.11
N ARG A 63 -5.04 2.65 16.53
CA ARG A 63 -4.30 3.91 16.41
C ARG A 63 -4.15 4.59 17.77
N GLU A 64 -5.20 4.60 18.58
CA GLU A 64 -5.18 5.12 19.94
C GLU A 64 -4.14 4.38 20.80
N ASN A 65 -4.21 3.04 20.83
CA ASN A 65 -3.23 2.22 21.54
C ASN A 65 -1.78 2.48 21.07
N TYR A 66 -1.56 2.60 19.76
CA TYR A 66 -0.23 2.92 19.23
C TYR A 66 0.27 4.27 19.76
N ASN A 67 -0.59 5.30 19.75
CA ASN A 67 -0.24 6.63 20.23
C ASN A 67 0.07 6.63 21.73
N GLU A 68 -0.68 5.88 22.54
CA GLU A 68 -0.40 5.70 23.96
C GLU A 68 0.95 5.03 24.19
N LEU A 69 1.26 3.95 23.46
CA LEU A 69 2.54 3.26 23.56
C LEU A 69 3.73 4.17 23.17
N VAL A 70 3.54 5.04 22.18
CA VAL A 70 4.53 6.07 21.82
C VAL A 70 4.70 7.07 22.97
N LYS A 71 3.61 7.58 23.55
CA LYS A 71 3.65 8.51 24.69
C LYS A 71 4.33 7.90 25.92
N LEU A 72 4.10 6.61 26.17
CA LEU A 72 4.73 5.85 27.24
C LEU A 72 6.21 5.51 26.95
N GLY A 73 6.76 5.91 25.80
CA GLY A 73 8.14 5.61 25.41
C GLY A 73 8.40 4.14 25.05
N LYS A 74 7.35 3.31 24.95
CA LYS A 74 7.46 1.89 24.61
C LYS A 74 7.69 1.66 23.12
N ILE A 75 7.35 2.64 22.28
CA ILE A 75 7.59 2.63 20.85
C ILE A 75 8.37 3.88 20.49
N ASP A 76 9.57 3.69 19.92
CA ASP A 76 10.32 4.77 19.30
C ASP A 76 9.80 4.98 17.86
N PRO A 77 9.21 6.16 17.54
CA PRO A 77 8.73 6.46 16.19
C PRO A 77 9.87 6.63 15.17
N ALA A 78 11.09 6.95 15.62
CA ALA A 78 12.27 7.13 14.77
C ALA A 78 13.03 5.81 14.53
N ALA A 79 12.74 4.77 15.30
CA ALA A 79 13.38 3.47 15.14
C ALA A 79 13.16 2.93 13.71
N LYS A 80 14.27 2.54 13.07
CA LYS A 80 14.26 1.94 11.74
C LYS A 80 13.44 0.66 11.81
N LYS A 81 12.27 0.64 11.17
CA LYS A 81 11.42 -0.56 11.07
C LYS A 81 12.19 -1.64 10.31
N VAL A 82 12.88 -2.51 11.02
CA VAL A 82 13.49 -3.71 10.43
C VAL A 82 12.32 -4.60 10.06
N ARG A 83 12.05 -4.76 8.75
CA ARG A 83 11.15 -5.83 8.30
C ARG A 83 11.78 -7.11 8.79
N GLY A 84 11.11 -7.81 9.72
CA GLY A 84 11.61 -9.08 10.26
C GLY A 84 12.11 -9.96 9.12
N LYS A 85 13.26 -10.62 9.32
CA LYS A 85 13.90 -11.46 8.31
C LYS A 85 12.84 -12.43 7.77
N ARG A 86 12.42 -12.25 6.52
CA ARG A 86 11.59 -13.24 5.82
C ARG A 86 12.47 -14.47 5.70
N ARG A 87 12.28 -15.43 6.61
CA ARG A 87 12.76 -16.81 6.43
C ARG A 87 12.04 -17.40 5.23
#